data_AF-A0AAF0RM91-F1
#
_entry.id   AF-A0AAF0RM91-F1
#
_cell.length_a   1.000
_cell.length_b   1.000
_cell.length_c   1.000
_cell.angle_alpha   90.00
_cell.angle_beta   90.00
_cell.angle_gamma   90.00
#
_symmetry.space_group_name_H-M   'P 1'
#
loop_
_entity.id
_entity.type
_entity.pdbx_description
1 polymer ?
#
loop_
_entity_poly.entity_id
_entity_poly.type
_entity_poly.pdbx_seq_one_letter_code
_entity_poly.pdbx_strand_id
1 'polypeptide(L)'
;MTKVVGTLRSTETQESEGSGDNISEARQAAIAGLNLEGFELQQANTVTSKATGETTIKARARSTTTKPHEATGANYDAALQAYLTSIPEGWQSQNLREVRQ
;
A
#
# COMPACT_ATOMS: atom_id res chain seq x y z
N MET A 1 23.33 3.33 -24.60
CA MET A 1 21.91 3.07 -24.29
C MET A 1 21.84 2.63 -22.84
N THR A 2 20.95 3.21 -22.05
CA THR A 2 20.89 3.03 -20.59
C THR A 2 19.51 2.50 -20.20
N LYS A 3 19.46 1.58 -19.24
CA LYS A 3 18.23 0.99 -18.73
C LYS A 3 18.02 1.39 -17.27
N VAL A 4 16.79 1.75 -16.91
CA VAL A 4 16.38 1.97 -15.51
C VAL A 4 15.40 0.86 -15.15
N VAL A 5 15.62 0.24 -13.98
CA VAL A 5 14.78 -0.84 -13.47
C VAL A 5 14.34 -0.53 -12.05
N GLY A 6 13.18 -1.05 -11.67
CA GLY A 6 12.67 -0.96 -10.31
C GLY A 6 11.51 -1.91 -10.09
N THR A 7 10.81 -1.69 -8.98
CA THR A 7 9.62 -2.46 -8.61
C THR A 7 8.48 -1.50 -8.35
N LEU A 8 7.33 -1.73 -8.96
CA LEU A 8 6.11 -1.00 -8.65
C LEU A 8 5.39 -1.71 -7.52
N ARG A 9 4.91 -0.96 -6.53
CA ARG A 9 4.02 -1.41 -5.47
C ARG A 9 2.67 -0.72 -5.61
N SER A 10 1.59 -1.47 -5.47
CA SER A 10 0.24 -0.89 -5.50
C SER A 10 0.04 0.09 -4.33
N THR A 11 -0.65 1.21 -4.60
CA THR A 11 -1.08 2.18 -3.59
C THR A 11 -2.49 1.92 -3.09
N GLU A 12 -3.13 0.86 -3.58
CA GLU A 12 -4.48 0.47 -3.17
C GLU A 12 -4.56 0.24 -1.66
N THR A 13 -5.61 0.77 -1.03
CA THR A 13 -5.88 0.56 0.39
C THR A 13 -7.31 0.12 0.62
N GLN A 14 -7.49 -0.71 1.65
CA GLN A 14 -8.79 -1.11 2.16
C GLN A 14 -8.98 -0.56 3.56
N GLU A 15 -10.23 -0.27 3.89
CA GLU A 15 -10.64 0.17 5.22
C GLU A 15 -11.80 -0.69 5.70
N SER A 16 -11.85 -0.91 7.00
CA SER A 16 -12.91 -1.64 7.67
C SER A 16 -13.12 -1.05 9.06
N GLU A 17 -14.37 -1.01 9.50
CA GLU A 17 -14.76 -0.55 10.83
C GLU A 17 -15.37 -1.70 11.62
N GLY A 18 -15.07 -1.76 12.91
CA GLY A 18 -15.60 -2.76 13.82
C GLY A 18 -15.87 -2.17 15.19
N SER A 19 -17.00 -2.56 15.78
CA SER A 19 -17.42 -2.14 17.11
C SER A 19 -17.47 -3.34 18.05
N GLY A 20 -17.30 -3.11 19.34
CA GLY A 20 -17.38 -4.14 20.38
C GLY A 20 -17.48 -3.53 21.77
N ASP A 21 -17.73 -4.37 22.78
CA ASP A 21 -17.94 -3.92 24.17
C ASP A 21 -16.64 -3.46 24.84
N ASN A 22 -15.50 -3.73 24.19
CA ASN A 22 -14.19 -3.24 24.56
C ASN A 22 -13.29 -3.06 23.32
N ILE A 23 -12.10 -2.50 23.53
CA ILE A 23 -11.13 -2.21 22.47
C ILE A 23 -10.61 -3.47 21.75
N SER A 24 -10.53 -4.61 22.45
CA SER A 24 -10.01 -5.84 21.87
C SER A 24 -11.00 -6.42 20.86
N GLU A 25 -12.27 -6.50 21.24
CA GLU A 25 -13.36 -6.97 20.37
C GLU A 25 -13.54 -6.06 19.16
N ALA A 26 -13.60 -4.74 19.38
CA ALA A 26 -13.70 -3.77 18.30
C ALA A 26 -12.54 -3.89 17.29
N ARG A 27 -11.32 -4.13 17.79
CA ARG A 27 -10.12 -4.34 16.95
C ARG A 27 -10.23 -5.62 16.13
N GLN A 28 -10.64 -6.72 16.76
CA GLN A 28 -10.81 -8.00 16.08
C GLN A 28 -11.87 -7.90 14.98
N ALA A 29 -13.02 -7.29 15.28
CA ALA A 29 -14.08 -7.06 14.31
C ALA A 29 -13.61 -6.19 13.13
N ALA A 30 -12.89 -5.10 13.40
CA ALA A 30 -12.39 -4.21 12.36
C ALA A 30 -11.38 -4.92 11.44
N ILE A 31 -10.46 -5.71 12.02
CA ILE A 31 -9.46 -6.47 11.24
C ILE A 31 -10.10 -7.62 10.46
N ALA A 32 -11.11 -8.30 11.03
CA ALA A 32 -11.80 -9.40 10.35
C ALA A 32 -12.55 -8.95 9.08
N GLY A 33 -12.93 -7.68 8.98
CA GLY A 33 -13.52 -7.11 7.76
C GLY A 33 -12.50 -6.77 6.66
N LEU A 34 -11.20 -6.95 6.89
CA LEU A 34 -10.15 -6.73 5.88
C LEU A 34 -9.75 -8.05 5.21
N ASN A 35 -9.53 -8.02 3.89
CA ASN A 35 -8.88 -9.13 3.21
C ASN A 35 -7.35 -9.02 3.39
N LEU A 36 -6.80 -9.70 4.39
CA LEU A 36 -5.35 -9.72 4.62
C LEU A 36 -4.60 -10.69 3.67
N GLU A 37 -5.31 -11.47 2.86
CA GLU A 37 -4.73 -12.26 1.78
C GLU A 37 -4.51 -11.34 0.56
N GLY A 38 -3.38 -10.64 0.57
CA GLY A 38 -3.01 -9.66 -0.46
C GLY A 38 -2.93 -8.21 0.04
N PHE A 39 -3.26 -7.96 1.30
CA PHE A 39 -3.09 -6.67 1.97
C PHE A 39 -2.36 -6.82 3.30
N GLU A 40 -1.55 -5.82 3.61
CA GLU A 40 -0.82 -5.69 4.86
C GLU A 40 -1.52 -4.65 5.74
N LEU A 41 -1.88 -5.04 6.98
CA LEU A 41 -2.47 -4.13 7.95
C LEU A 41 -1.48 -3.00 8.27
N GLN A 42 -1.89 -1.75 8.03
CA GLN A 42 -1.06 -0.58 8.35
C GLN A 42 -1.39 -0.03 9.72
N GLN A 43 -2.68 0.13 10.00
CA GLN A 43 -3.17 0.84 11.18
C GLN A 43 -4.52 0.28 11.64
N ALA A 44 -4.79 0.38 12.94
CA ALA A 44 -6.09 0.10 13.54
C ALA A 44 -6.28 1.05 14.73
N ASN A 45 -7.09 2.08 14.51
CA ASN A 45 -7.23 3.24 15.38
C ASN A 45 -8.63 3.30 15.98
N THR A 46 -8.71 3.69 17.25
CA THR A 46 -10.00 3.95 17.91
C THR A 46 -10.64 5.21 17.34
N VAL A 47 -11.86 5.07 16.82
CA VAL A 47 -12.67 6.17 16.29
C VAL A 47 -13.60 6.72 17.36
N THR A 48 -14.14 5.85 18.22
CA THR A 48 -15.04 6.24 19.30
C THR A 48 -14.87 5.30 20.48
N SER A 49 -14.97 5.85 21.69
CA SER A 49 -15.05 5.10 22.93
C SER A 49 -16.10 5.75 23.82
N LYS A 50 -17.15 5.00 24.16
CA LYS A 50 -18.26 5.47 24.98
C LYS A 50 -17.96 5.20 26.46
N ALA A 51 -18.59 5.97 27.35
CA ALA A 51 -18.51 5.74 28.80
C ALA A 51 -19.07 4.37 29.23
N THR A 52 -19.87 3.72 28.38
CA THR A 52 -20.37 2.36 28.56
C THR A 52 -19.34 1.27 28.27
N GLY A 53 -18.14 1.62 27.78
CA GLY A 53 -17.08 0.68 27.38
C GLY A 53 -17.08 0.36 25.89
N GLU A 54 -18.21 0.53 25.22
CA GLU A 54 -18.36 0.28 23.78
C GLU A 54 -17.36 1.12 22.98
N THR A 55 -16.59 0.44 22.15
CA THR A 55 -15.49 1.01 21.37
C THR A 55 -15.69 0.71 19.89
N THR A 56 -15.35 1.64 19.02
CA THR A 56 -15.32 1.45 17.57
C THR A 56 -13.91 1.73 17.07
N ILE A 57 -13.39 0.81 16.25
CA ILE A 57 -12.07 0.90 15.63
C ILE A 57 -12.22 0.91 14.12
N LYS A 58 -11.41 1.75 13.47
CA LYS A 58 -11.20 1.74 12.02
C LYS A 58 -9.82 1.18 11.72
N ALA A 59 -9.79 0.10 10.94
CA ALA A 59 -8.59 -0.55 10.44
C ALA A 59 -8.36 -0.17 8.98
N ARG A 60 -7.09 -0.03 8.60
CA ARG A 60 -6.65 0.26 7.25
C ARG A 60 -5.53 -0.69 6.84
N ALA A 61 -5.66 -1.31 5.69
CA ALA A 61 -4.64 -2.15 5.07
C ALA A 61 -4.24 -1.62 3.69
N ARG A 62 -3.04 -1.98 3.24
CA ARG A 62 -2.51 -1.61 1.92
C ARG A 62 -2.13 -2.86 1.14
N SER A 63 -2.36 -2.85 -0.16
CA SER A 63 -1.99 -3.95 -1.04
C SER A 63 -0.49 -4.30 -0.92
N THR A 64 -0.21 -5.60 -0.93
CA THR A 64 1.15 -6.15 -1.01
C THR A 64 1.58 -6.41 -2.45
N THR A 65 0.70 -6.15 -3.43
CA THR A 65 0.97 -6.43 -4.84
C THR A 65 2.16 -5.61 -5.31
N THR A 66 3.14 -6.32 -5.87
CA THR A 66 4.32 -5.73 -6.51
C THR A 66 4.51 -6.32 -7.90
N LYS A 67 5.15 -5.55 -8.79
CA LYS A 67 5.55 -6.04 -10.11
C LYS A 67 6.86 -5.39 -10.57
N PRO A 68 7.69 -6.08 -11.38
CA PRO A 68 8.86 -5.45 -11.98
C PRO A 68 8.45 -4.34 -12.96
N HIS A 69 9.31 -3.33 -13.10
CA HIS A 69 9.15 -2.27 -14.09
C HIS A 69 10.51 -1.82 -14.62
N GLU A 70 10.53 -1.43 -15.88
CA GLU A 70 11.75 -1.02 -16.55
C GLU A 70 11.46 -0.09 -17.73
N ALA A 71 12.42 0.78 -18.03
CA ALA A 71 12.43 1.56 -19.25
C ALA A 71 13.87 1.79 -19.73
N THR A 72 14.01 2.05 -21.02
CA THR A 72 15.31 2.23 -21.67
C THR A 72 15.33 3.56 -22.40
N GLY A 73 16.49 4.22 -22.42
CA GLY A 73 16.70 5.50 -23.09
C GLY A 73 18.11 5.65 -23.66
N ALA A 74 18.32 6.72 -24.42
CA ALA A 74 19.63 7.03 -25.00
C ALA A 74 20.71 7.26 -23.93
N ASN A 75 20.32 7.89 -22.82
CA ASN A 75 21.11 8.14 -21.62
C ASN A 75 20.24 7.91 -20.36
N TYR A 76 20.82 8.10 -19.17
CA TYR A 76 20.12 7.92 -17.89
C TYR A 76 18.88 8.82 -17.77
N ASP A 77 18.97 10.11 -18.07
CA ASP A 77 17.86 11.05 -17.91
C ASP A 77 16.67 10.67 -18.81
N ALA A 78 16.93 10.30 -20.06
CA ALA A 78 15.90 9.83 -20.98
C ALA A 78 15.25 8.52 -20.50
N ALA A 79 16.06 7.59 -19.98
CA ALA A 79 15.57 6.33 -19.43
C ALA A 79 14.73 6.54 -18.16
N LEU A 80 15.15 7.46 -17.28
CA LEU A 80 14.44 7.82 -16.06
C LEU A 80 13.10 8.49 -16.38
N GLN A 81 13.07 9.43 -17.31
CA GLN A 81 11.82 10.06 -17.73
C GLN A 81 10.85 9.05 -18.34
N ALA A 82 11.33 8.16 -19.21
CA ALA A 82 10.51 7.08 -19.76
C ALA A 82 9.99 6.13 -18.67
N TYR A 83 10.82 5.81 -17.67
CA TYR A 83 10.45 5.00 -16.53
C TYR A 83 9.33 5.65 -15.71
N LEU A 84 9.49 6.93 -15.33
CA LEU A 84 8.53 7.64 -14.49
C LEU A 84 7.20 7.87 -15.19
N THR A 85 7.23 8.22 -16.48
CA THR A 85 6.02 8.50 -17.28
C THR A 85 5.21 7.23 -17.57
N SER A 86 5.84 6.06 -17.52
CA SER A 86 5.17 4.78 -17.74
C SER A 86 4.63 4.13 -16.46
N ILE A 87 4.78 4.77 -15.29
CA ILE A 87 4.18 4.29 -14.05
C ILE A 87 2.65 4.47 -14.13
N PRO A 88 1.85 3.39 -14.04
CA PRO A 88 0.40 3.52 -14.07
C PRO A 88 -0.14 4.20 -12.81
N GLU A 89 -1.31 4.83 -12.92
CA GLU A 89 -2.04 5.33 -11.75
C GLU A 89 -2.31 4.20 -10.75
N GLY A 90 -2.23 4.52 -9.45
CA GLY A 90 -2.40 3.53 -8.39
C GLY A 90 -1.13 2.71 -8.08
N TRP A 91 0.01 3.08 -8.65
CA TRP A 91 1.29 2.43 -8.41
C TRP A 91 2.37 3.42 -7.99
N GLN A 92 3.27 2.96 -7.12
CA GLN A 92 4.43 3.70 -6.67
C GLN A 92 5.71 2.92 -6.97
N SER A 93 6.71 3.59 -7.54
CA SER A 93 8.03 2.98 -7.75
C SER A 93 8.83 2.87 -6.46
N GLN A 94 9.56 1.76 -6.34
CA GLN A 94 10.51 1.43 -5.28
C GLN A 94 11.78 0.83 -5.89
N ASN A 95 12.90 0.89 -5.16
CA ASN A 95 14.16 0.23 -5.51
C ASN A 95 14.68 0.56 -6.92
N LEU A 96 14.47 1.81 -7.36
CA LEU A 96 14.88 2.29 -8.68
C LEU A 96 16.41 2.31 -8.78
N ARG A 97 16.95 1.77 -9.88
CA ARG A 97 18.38 1.78 -10.18
C ARG A 97 18.67 1.80 -11.67
N GLU A 98 19.80 2.40 -12.03
CA GLU A 98 20.39 2.30 -13.36
C GLU A 98 21.02 0.91 -13.55
N VAL A 99 20.87 0.35 -14.75
CA VAL A 99 21.60 -0.82 -15.22
C VAL A 99 22.36 -0.41 -16.48
N ARG A 100 23.69 -0.47 -16.41
CA ARG A 100 24.58 -0.29 -17.57
C ARG A 100 24.72 -1.62 -18.29
N GLN A 101 24.45 -1.63 -19.59
CA GLN A 101 24.73 -2.76 -20.48
C GLN A 101 26.08 -2.56 -21.15
#